data_AF-A0A971HWB0-F1
#
_entry.id   AF-A0A971HWB0-F1
#
_cell.length_a   1.000
_cell.length_b   1.000
_cell.length_c   1.000
_cell.angle_alpha   90.00
_cell.angle_beta   90.00
_cell.angle_gamma   90.00
#
_symmetry.space_group_name_H-M   'P 1'
#
loop_
_entity.id
_entity.type
_entity.pdbx_description
1 polymer ?
#
loop_
_entity_poly.entity_id
_entity_poly.type
_entity_poly.pdbx_seq_one_letter_code
_entity_poly.pdbx_strand_id
1 'polypeptide(L)'
;VIILAPGQYNLSAYAPEQSLEAIVGKDYYNDDEDMAGLYKSLQDKGITWKYVGDGYELCLTGITNLTIQGPPDGPATLLVDPRYAFVLKFDDCHLITLKNFIAGHSEGGYCDGGVLGFANSSSIDISGCRLFGSGTVGLGLYDVSNINVASTTIFDCTYGIMQIWDSESITFKSCLFHNNKEYYGVEIRNAQNIIFDSCSFMNNQGPMFSDGSEYFGASQNSIIVKNSIFSSNTDTNIQNSPHVTFENCTFK
;
A
#
# COMPACT_ATOMS: atom_id res chain seq x y z
N VAL A 1 20.44 -0.49 -4.38
CA VAL A 1 19.65 0.64 -3.84
C VAL A 1 19.29 1.56 -5.00
N ILE A 2 18.06 2.03 -5.06
CA ILE A 2 17.55 3.03 -5.98
C ILE A 2 17.18 4.25 -5.13
N ILE A 3 17.76 5.41 -5.47
CA ILE A 3 17.48 6.68 -4.81
C ILE A 3 16.74 7.54 -5.83
N LEU A 4 15.52 7.95 -5.49
CA LEU A 4 14.70 8.81 -6.33
C LEU A 4 15.20 10.25 -6.23
N ALA A 5 15.20 10.98 -7.35
CA ALA A 5 15.29 12.44 -7.34
C ALA A 5 13.93 13.04 -6.94
N PRO A 6 13.88 14.30 -6.44
CA PRO A 6 12.61 14.95 -6.12
C PRO A 6 11.74 15.12 -7.37
N GLY A 7 10.43 14.98 -7.24
CA GLY A 7 9.48 15.19 -8.34
C GLY A 7 8.46 14.07 -8.53
N GLN A 8 7.78 14.04 -9.68
CA GLN A 8 6.65 13.14 -9.94
C GLN A 8 6.93 12.12 -11.04
N TYR A 9 6.74 10.85 -10.71
CA TYR A 9 7.05 9.71 -11.54
C TYR A 9 5.80 8.95 -11.96
N ASN A 10 5.30 9.19 -13.17
CA ASN A 10 4.23 8.34 -13.71
C ASN A 10 4.84 7.06 -14.30
N LEU A 11 4.69 5.95 -13.58
CA LEU A 11 5.23 4.65 -13.98
C LEU A 11 4.52 4.11 -15.21
N SER A 12 3.26 4.49 -15.43
CA SER A 12 2.46 4.04 -16.57
C SER A 12 3.14 4.36 -17.89
N ALA A 13 3.88 5.47 -18.00
CA ALA A 13 4.56 5.92 -19.23
C ALA A 13 5.51 4.88 -19.86
N TYR A 14 5.86 3.83 -19.11
CA TYR A 14 6.77 2.76 -19.53
C TYR A 14 6.08 1.42 -19.80
N ALA A 15 4.75 1.37 -19.74
CA ALA A 15 3.99 0.17 -20.04
C ALA A 15 4.12 -0.24 -21.52
N PRO A 16 4.12 -1.56 -21.84
CA PRO A 16 4.07 -2.04 -23.21
C PRO A 16 2.78 -1.57 -23.87
N GLU A 17 2.88 -1.04 -25.09
CA GLU A 17 1.73 -0.58 -25.90
C GLU A 17 0.93 0.63 -25.35
N GLN A 18 1.60 1.66 -24.83
CA GLN A 18 0.96 2.97 -24.75
C GLN A 18 1.06 3.69 -26.09
N SER A 19 -0.10 4.10 -26.64
CA SER A 19 -0.10 5.10 -27.69
C SER A 19 0.45 6.40 -27.11
N LEU A 20 1.45 7.00 -27.77
CA LEU A 20 2.01 8.30 -27.42
C LEU A 20 0.92 9.37 -27.18
N GLU A 21 -0.27 9.22 -27.79
CA GLU A 21 -1.44 10.07 -27.61
C GLU A 21 -2.03 10.07 -26.18
N ALA A 22 -1.83 9.02 -25.36
CA ALA A 22 -2.34 8.95 -23.99
C ALA A 22 -1.46 9.69 -22.96
N ILE A 23 -0.20 9.94 -23.30
CA ILE A 23 0.78 10.64 -22.46
C ILE A 23 0.79 12.15 -22.80
N VAL A 24 0.46 12.51 -24.05
CA VAL A 24 0.45 13.91 -24.52
C VAL A 24 -0.72 14.67 -23.88
N GLY A 25 -0.39 15.54 -22.91
CA GLY A 25 -1.34 16.47 -22.28
C GLY A 25 -1.42 16.38 -20.76
N LYS A 26 -0.70 15.45 -20.12
CA LYS A 26 -0.56 15.41 -18.67
C LYS A 26 0.83 15.92 -18.27
N ASP A 27 0.87 17.07 -17.60
CA ASP A 27 2.09 17.72 -17.11
C ASP A 27 2.70 16.95 -15.92
N TYR A 28 3.21 15.74 -16.15
CA TYR A 28 4.05 15.04 -15.18
C TYR A 28 5.46 15.64 -15.23
N TYR A 29 5.69 16.66 -14.41
CA TYR A 29 7.00 17.31 -14.30
C TYR A 29 8.01 16.34 -13.66
N ASN A 30 8.83 15.72 -14.50
CA ASN A 30 10.22 15.34 -14.23
C ASN A 30 10.99 15.48 -15.55
N ASP A 31 12.29 15.82 -15.48
CA ASP A 31 13.17 15.69 -16.64
C ASP A 31 13.18 14.22 -17.07
N ASP A 32 12.92 13.93 -18.35
CA ASP A 32 12.81 12.57 -18.93
C ASP A 32 13.97 11.63 -18.52
N GLU A 33 15.14 12.20 -18.20
CA GLU A 33 16.33 11.47 -17.74
C GLU A 33 16.17 10.81 -16.36
N ASP A 34 15.58 11.47 -15.37
CA ASP A 34 15.43 10.92 -14.01
C ASP A 34 14.38 9.80 -13.97
N MET A 35 13.30 9.98 -14.75
CA MET A 35 12.26 8.98 -14.97
C MET A 35 12.79 7.73 -15.66
N ALA A 36 13.56 7.93 -16.74
CA ALA A 36 14.23 6.84 -17.45
C ALA A 36 15.24 6.13 -16.54
N GLY A 37 15.89 6.86 -15.64
CA GLY A 37 16.81 6.32 -14.63
C GLY A 37 16.13 5.34 -13.67
N LEU A 38 14.95 5.69 -13.13
CA LEU A 38 14.17 4.79 -12.28
C LEU A 38 13.74 3.54 -13.05
N TYR A 39 13.10 3.70 -14.21
CA TYR A 39 12.62 2.57 -15.00
C TYR A 39 13.77 1.63 -15.39
N LYS A 40 14.89 2.16 -15.88
CA LYS A 40 16.06 1.36 -16.23
C LYS A 40 16.62 0.61 -15.03
N SER A 41 16.74 1.27 -13.87
CA SER A 41 17.22 0.66 -12.63
C SER A 41 16.33 -0.48 -12.15
N LEU A 42 15.03 -0.42 -12.43
CA LEU A 42 14.08 -1.49 -12.17
C LEU A 42 14.16 -2.59 -13.23
N GLN A 43 14.26 -2.22 -14.51
CA GLN A 43 14.36 -3.17 -15.63
C GLN A 43 15.54 -4.13 -15.46
N ASP A 44 16.69 -3.61 -15.05
CA ASP A 44 17.90 -4.40 -14.77
C ASP A 44 17.72 -5.39 -13.58
N LYS A 45 16.62 -5.30 -12.84
CA LYS A 45 16.32 -6.14 -11.67
C LYS A 45 15.20 -7.15 -11.86
N GLY A 46 14.52 -7.17 -13.00
CA GLY A 46 13.44 -8.13 -13.27
C GLY A 46 12.05 -7.54 -13.03
N ILE A 47 11.63 -6.65 -13.93
CA ILE A 47 10.24 -6.20 -14.02
C ILE A 47 9.48 -6.99 -15.08
N THR A 48 8.20 -7.17 -14.83
CA THR A 48 7.21 -7.61 -15.80
C THR A 48 6.04 -6.64 -15.81
N TRP A 49 5.31 -6.63 -16.91
CA TRP A 49 4.09 -5.85 -17.05
C TRP A 49 2.92 -6.81 -17.21
N LYS A 50 1.88 -6.62 -16.43
CA LYS A 50 0.68 -7.45 -16.46
C LYS A 50 -0.53 -6.59 -16.78
N TYR A 51 -1.30 -6.98 -17.80
CA TYR A 51 -2.55 -6.30 -18.09
C TYR A 51 -3.57 -6.56 -16.97
N VAL A 52 -4.14 -5.49 -16.42
CA VAL A 52 -5.13 -5.50 -15.35
C VAL A 52 -6.25 -4.52 -15.70
N GLY A 53 -7.44 -5.04 -15.99
CA GLY A 53 -8.64 -4.24 -16.23
C GLY A 53 -8.50 -3.23 -17.38
N ASP A 54 -8.02 -2.03 -17.05
CA ASP A 54 -7.90 -0.86 -17.93
C ASP A 54 -6.46 -0.38 -18.22
N GLY A 55 -5.45 -1.17 -17.87
CA GLY A 55 -4.07 -0.86 -18.25
C GLY A 55 -3.07 -1.92 -17.78
N TYR A 56 -1.82 -1.51 -17.60
CA TYR A 56 -0.75 -2.42 -17.19
C TYR A 56 -0.26 -2.08 -15.78
N GLU A 57 -0.06 -3.13 -15.00
CA GLU A 57 0.56 -3.11 -13.68
C GLU A 57 2.04 -3.43 -13.79
N LEU A 58 2.86 -2.64 -13.12
CA LEU A 58 4.29 -2.89 -12.98
C LEU A 58 4.53 -3.91 -11.86
N CYS A 59 4.94 -5.12 -12.25
CA CYS A 59 5.25 -6.21 -11.34
C CYS A 59 6.76 -6.40 -11.21
N LEU A 60 7.28 -6.26 -10.00
CA LEU A 60 8.62 -6.64 -9.61
C LEU A 60 8.59 -8.10 -9.15
N THR A 61 9.32 -8.99 -9.82
CA THR A 61 9.19 -10.44 -9.59
C THR A 61 10.54 -11.09 -9.28
N GLY A 62 10.61 -11.91 -8.23
CA GLY A 62 11.83 -12.65 -7.87
C GLY A 62 12.97 -11.77 -7.35
N ILE A 63 12.68 -10.54 -6.95
CA ILE A 63 13.69 -9.57 -6.53
C ILE A 63 14.05 -9.78 -5.07
N THR A 64 15.35 -9.93 -4.80
CA THR A 64 15.87 -9.94 -3.44
C THR A 64 16.80 -8.73 -3.20
N ASN A 65 16.76 -8.16 -2.01
CA ASN A 65 17.66 -7.09 -1.56
C ASN A 65 17.55 -5.81 -2.42
N LEU A 66 16.34 -5.27 -2.49
CA LEU A 66 16.05 -4.02 -3.18
C LEU A 66 15.64 -2.95 -2.17
N THR A 67 16.28 -1.80 -2.27
CA THR A 67 15.85 -0.57 -1.59
C THR A 67 15.38 0.44 -2.63
N ILE A 68 14.19 1.00 -2.45
CA ILE A 68 13.69 2.19 -3.15
C ILE A 68 13.50 3.28 -2.10
N GLN A 69 14.21 4.39 -2.26
CA GLN A 69 14.25 5.45 -1.28
C GLN A 69 14.04 6.82 -1.94
N GLY A 70 13.10 7.59 -1.41
CA GLY A 70 12.94 9.00 -1.75
C GLY A 70 14.10 9.87 -1.25
N PRO A 71 14.30 11.05 -1.84
CA PRO A 71 15.45 11.88 -1.55
C PRO A 71 15.35 12.51 -0.15
N PRO A 72 16.48 12.95 0.43
CA PRO A 72 16.45 13.73 1.67
C PRO A 72 15.81 15.12 1.48
N ASP A 73 15.91 15.68 0.26
CA ASP A 73 15.54 17.05 -0.05
C ASP A 73 14.31 17.10 -0.97
N GLY A 74 13.11 17.09 -0.39
CA GLY A 74 11.83 17.21 -1.12
C GLY A 74 11.14 15.86 -1.42
N PRO A 75 9.88 15.86 -1.85
CA PRO A 75 9.14 14.63 -2.09
C PRO A 75 9.47 14.01 -3.46
N ALA A 76 9.60 12.68 -3.50
CA ALA A 76 9.44 11.90 -4.72
C ALA A 76 8.07 11.22 -4.68
N THR A 77 7.29 11.36 -5.76
CA THR A 77 5.93 10.83 -5.86
C THR A 77 5.85 9.83 -7.01
N LEU A 78 5.50 8.58 -6.72
CA LEU A 78 5.22 7.56 -7.73
C LEU A 78 3.72 7.56 -8.05
N LEU A 79 3.38 7.63 -9.32
CA LEU A 79 2.01 7.69 -9.83
C LEU A 79 1.75 6.57 -10.84
N VAL A 80 0.52 6.08 -10.86
CA VAL A 80 -0.01 5.26 -11.95
C VAL A 80 -1.37 5.78 -12.42
N ASP A 81 -1.66 5.57 -13.69
CA ASP A 81 -2.92 5.94 -14.35
C ASP A 81 -3.93 4.79 -14.34
N PRO A 82 -3.56 3.53 -14.66
CA PRO A 82 -4.53 2.44 -14.66
C PRO A 82 -5.16 2.27 -13.29
N ARG A 83 -6.49 2.21 -13.26
CA ARG A 83 -7.26 2.17 -12.02
C ARG A 83 -7.19 0.79 -11.37
N TYR A 84 -6.89 -0.25 -12.13
CA TYR A 84 -6.85 -1.62 -11.62
C TYR A 84 -5.44 -2.07 -11.21
N ALA A 85 -4.43 -1.23 -11.44
CA ALA A 85 -3.03 -1.55 -11.15
C ALA A 85 -2.63 -1.13 -9.74
N PHE A 86 -1.82 -1.96 -9.09
CA PHE A 86 -0.99 -1.47 -8.00
C PHE A 86 0.03 -0.45 -8.51
N VAL A 87 0.33 0.60 -7.73
CA VAL A 87 1.42 1.54 -8.06
C VAL A 87 2.75 0.78 -8.16
N LEU A 88 2.99 -0.10 -7.18
CA LEU A 88 4.07 -1.08 -7.22
C LEU A 88 3.56 -2.43 -6.72
N LYS A 89 3.67 -3.46 -7.56
CA LYS A 89 3.41 -4.85 -7.18
C LYS A 89 4.73 -5.59 -7.02
N PHE A 90 4.90 -6.27 -5.90
CA PHE A 90 6.00 -7.18 -5.63
C PHE A 90 5.45 -8.60 -5.54
N ASP A 91 6.07 -9.53 -6.26
CA ASP A 91 5.73 -10.95 -6.27
C ASP A 91 7.00 -11.79 -6.09
N ASP A 92 7.00 -12.76 -5.19
CA ASP A 92 8.18 -13.58 -4.86
C ASP A 92 9.42 -12.72 -4.52
N CYS A 93 9.21 -11.68 -3.69
CA CYS A 93 10.24 -10.69 -3.37
C CYS A 93 10.64 -10.75 -1.89
N HIS A 94 11.94 -10.57 -1.64
CA HIS A 94 12.50 -10.68 -0.30
C HIS A 94 13.49 -9.57 0.04
N LEU A 95 13.58 -9.19 1.33
CA LEU A 95 14.52 -8.16 1.79
C LEU A 95 14.32 -6.84 1.02
N ILE A 96 13.08 -6.36 1.01
CA ILE A 96 12.70 -5.12 0.31
C ILE A 96 12.60 -3.99 1.31
N THR A 97 13.19 -2.84 0.98
CA THR A 97 13.08 -1.61 1.78
C THR A 97 12.48 -0.50 0.94
N LEU A 98 11.34 0.04 1.37
CA LEU A 98 10.65 1.17 0.76
C LEU A 98 10.66 2.35 1.72
N LYS A 99 11.21 3.49 1.30
CA LYS A 99 11.48 4.60 2.24
C LYS A 99 11.20 5.98 1.67
N ASN A 100 10.56 6.84 2.47
CA ASN A 100 10.50 8.30 2.26
C ASN A 100 9.96 8.75 0.89
N PHE A 101 9.00 8.05 0.30
CA PHE A 101 8.34 8.49 -0.93
C PHE A 101 6.82 8.57 -0.78
N ILE A 102 6.19 9.25 -1.72
CA ILE A 102 4.75 9.31 -1.87
C ILE A 102 4.36 8.36 -3.01
N ALA A 103 3.28 7.61 -2.88
CA ALA A 103 2.77 6.77 -3.96
C ALA A 103 1.24 6.83 -4.03
N GLY A 104 0.71 6.86 -5.25
CA GLY A 104 -0.73 6.84 -5.46
C GLY A 104 -1.17 6.84 -6.92
N HIS A 105 -2.47 6.98 -7.15
CA HIS A 105 -3.04 7.11 -8.50
C HIS A 105 -3.12 8.57 -8.93
N SER A 106 -2.94 8.83 -10.23
CA SER A 106 -2.91 10.20 -10.78
C SER A 106 -4.30 10.85 -10.91
N GLU A 107 -5.37 10.06 -11.04
CA GLU A 107 -6.75 10.53 -11.14
C GLU A 107 -7.62 10.04 -9.98
N GLY A 108 -8.50 10.90 -9.49
CA GLY A 108 -9.53 10.54 -8.50
C GLY A 108 -10.70 9.79 -9.15
N GLY A 109 -11.16 8.68 -8.56
CA GLY A 109 -12.24 7.87 -9.13
C GLY A 109 -12.57 6.64 -8.27
N TYR A 110 -13.20 5.63 -8.88
CA TYR A 110 -13.27 4.28 -8.34
C TYR A 110 -12.15 3.48 -9.00
N CYS A 111 -11.13 3.12 -8.21
CA CYS A 111 -10.03 2.30 -8.67
C CYS A 111 -10.00 0.95 -7.92
N ASP A 112 -9.67 -0.12 -8.64
CA ASP A 112 -9.68 -1.52 -8.16
C ASP A 112 -8.26 -2.05 -7.86
N GLY A 113 -7.23 -1.23 -8.12
CA GLY A 113 -5.85 -1.44 -7.70
C GLY A 113 -5.55 -0.77 -6.36
N GLY A 114 -4.64 -1.36 -5.58
CA GLY A 114 -4.12 -0.75 -4.36
C GLY A 114 -2.88 0.12 -4.59
N VAL A 115 -2.27 0.69 -3.54
CA VAL A 115 -1.04 1.49 -3.72
C VAL A 115 0.19 0.58 -3.77
N LEU A 116 0.49 -0.15 -2.69
CA LEU A 116 1.57 -1.14 -2.69
C LEU A 116 0.99 -2.54 -2.50
N GLY A 117 1.38 -3.46 -3.37
CA GLY A 117 0.94 -4.86 -3.33
C GLY A 117 2.13 -5.79 -3.12
N PHE A 118 1.99 -6.76 -2.23
CA PHE A 118 2.97 -7.82 -2.00
C PHE A 118 2.28 -9.17 -2.10
N ALA A 119 2.88 -10.09 -2.84
CA ALA A 119 2.44 -11.47 -2.98
C ALA A 119 3.63 -12.42 -2.77
N ASN A 120 3.45 -13.54 -2.06
CA ASN A 120 4.47 -14.58 -1.88
C ASN A 120 5.82 -14.01 -1.39
N SER A 121 5.78 -12.99 -0.54
CA SER A 121 6.93 -12.12 -0.26
C SER A 121 7.24 -12.08 1.23
N SER A 122 8.48 -11.78 1.60
CA SER A 122 8.84 -11.71 3.01
C SER A 122 9.97 -10.76 3.34
N SER A 123 10.06 -10.37 4.62
CA SER A 123 11.10 -9.46 5.11
C SER A 123 11.06 -8.12 4.37
N ILE A 124 9.96 -7.40 4.54
CA ILE A 124 9.68 -6.13 3.86
C ILE A 124 9.62 -5.02 4.91
N ASP A 125 10.39 -3.96 4.70
CA ASP A 125 10.39 -2.76 5.54
C ASP A 125 9.88 -1.55 4.76
N ILE A 126 8.79 -0.93 5.23
CA ILE A 126 8.20 0.27 4.65
C ILE A 126 8.27 1.38 5.68
N SER A 127 8.92 2.51 5.37
CA SER A 127 9.09 3.59 6.35
C SER A 127 9.01 5.01 5.81
N GLY A 128 8.32 5.89 6.53
CA GLY A 128 8.25 7.31 6.17
C GLY A 128 7.49 7.59 4.86
N CYS A 129 6.68 6.63 4.39
CA CYS A 129 5.97 6.76 3.13
C CYS A 129 4.61 7.43 3.31
N ARG A 130 4.06 7.97 2.22
CA ARG A 130 2.68 8.46 2.14
C ARG A 130 1.97 7.77 0.99
N LEU A 131 1.03 6.90 1.32
CA LEU A 131 0.32 6.06 0.38
C LEU A 131 -1.11 6.58 0.25
N PHE A 132 -1.48 7.08 -0.93
CA PHE A 132 -2.83 7.53 -1.19
C PHE A 132 -3.39 6.80 -2.39
N GLY A 133 -4.59 6.26 -2.27
CA GLY A 133 -5.22 5.55 -3.38
C GLY A 133 -6.56 6.18 -3.65
N SER A 134 -6.84 6.68 -4.86
CA SER A 134 -8.22 6.90 -5.30
C SER A 134 -8.93 5.57 -5.62
N GLY A 135 -8.49 4.49 -5.01
CA GLY A 135 -8.77 3.12 -5.36
C GLY A 135 -8.95 2.23 -4.16
N THR A 136 -8.50 0.98 -4.27
CA THR A 136 -9.03 -0.05 -3.38
C THR A 136 -8.48 0.07 -1.98
N VAL A 137 -7.17 -0.13 -1.84
CA VAL A 137 -6.48 -0.17 -0.55
C VAL A 137 -5.09 0.46 -0.64
N GLY A 138 -4.58 1.00 0.46
CA GLY A 138 -3.20 1.48 0.51
C GLY A 138 -2.18 0.34 0.50
N LEU A 139 -2.54 -0.80 1.10
CA LEU A 139 -1.69 -1.99 1.17
C LEU A 139 -2.49 -3.26 0.87
N GLY A 140 -2.02 -4.04 -0.10
CA GLY A 140 -2.48 -5.41 -0.34
C GLY A 140 -1.37 -6.40 0.03
N LEU A 141 -1.58 -7.19 1.08
CA LEU A 141 -0.64 -8.18 1.59
C LEU A 141 -1.25 -9.57 1.43
N TYR A 142 -0.64 -10.41 0.59
CA TYR A 142 -1.17 -11.74 0.25
C TYR A 142 -0.06 -12.78 0.33
N ASP A 143 -0.21 -13.80 1.19
CA ASP A 143 0.84 -14.80 1.43
C ASP A 143 2.20 -14.15 1.75
N VAL A 144 2.24 -13.33 2.80
CA VAL A 144 3.45 -12.63 3.22
C VAL A 144 3.83 -12.89 4.66
N SER A 145 5.13 -12.75 4.95
CA SER A 145 5.64 -12.86 6.32
C SER A 145 6.70 -11.80 6.64
N ASN A 146 6.79 -11.42 7.92
CA ASN A 146 7.80 -10.51 8.44
C ASN A 146 7.78 -9.13 7.74
N ILE A 147 6.67 -8.42 7.90
CA ILE A 147 6.47 -7.09 7.31
C ILE A 147 6.50 -6.04 8.42
N ASN A 148 7.34 -5.02 8.28
CA ASN A 148 7.36 -3.87 9.17
C ASN A 148 6.97 -2.61 8.41
N VAL A 149 5.99 -1.89 8.93
CA VAL A 149 5.55 -0.60 8.41
C VAL A 149 5.69 0.43 9.52
N ALA A 150 6.50 1.47 9.32
CA ALA A 150 6.83 2.45 10.36
C ALA A 150 6.69 3.89 9.88
N SER A 151 6.04 4.74 10.66
CA SER A 151 5.93 6.19 10.35
C SER A 151 5.37 6.46 8.96
N THR A 152 4.45 5.61 8.50
CA THR A 152 3.83 5.69 7.18
C THR A 152 2.38 6.14 7.31
N THR A 153 1.93 6.98 6.38
CA THR A 153 0.54 7.44 6.30
C THR A 153 -0.16 6.74 5.15
N ILE A 154 -1.34 6.17 5.41
CA ILE A 154 -2.24 5.62 4.39
C ILE A 154 -3.56 6.39 4.41
N PHE A 155 -3.95 6.97 3.28
CA PHE A 155 -5.06 7.91 3.28
C PHE A 155 -5.82 7.99 1.98
N ASP A 156 -7.04 8.51 2.08
CA ASP A 156 -7.97 8.76 0.99
C ASP A 156 -8.30 7.51 0.13
N CYS A 157 -8.09 6.28 0.64
CA CYS A 157 -8.49 5.03 0.00
C CYS A 157 -10.01 4.87 -0.08
N THR A 158 -10.53 4.35 -1.19
CA THR A 158 -11.98 4.27 -1.44
C THR A 158 -12.61 2.97 -0.97
N TYR A 159 -11.94 1.80 -0.97
CA TYR A 159 -12.51 0.53 -0.47
C TYR A 159 -12.17 0.21 0.98
N GLY A 160 -10.93 0.53 1.35
CA GLY A 160 -10.42 0.31 2.69
C GLY A 160 -8.97 0.72 2.89
N ILE A 161 -8.44 0.54 4.09
CA ILE A 161 -7.05 0.88 4.40
C ILE A 161 -6.11 -0.19 3.83
N MET A 162 -6.39 -1.46 4.12
CA MET A 162 -5.52 -2.58 3.74
C MET A 162 -6.22 -3.94 3.75
N GLN A 163 -5.64 -4.88 3.01
CA GLN A 163 -5.96 -6.30 3.01
C GLN A 163 -4.75 -7.11 3.47
N ILE A 164 -4.99 -8.09 4.35
CA ILE A 164 -3.97 -9.00 4.88
C ILE A 164 -4.51 -10.43 4.82
N TRP A 165 -4.07 -11.20 3.82
CA TRP A 165 -4.57 -12.55 3.59
C TRP A 165 -3.43 -13.57 3.65
N ASP A 166 -3.68 -14.71 4.31
CA ASP A 166 -2.76 -15.85 4.39
C ASP A 166 -1.36 -15.44 4.89
N SER A 167 -1.30 -14.53 5.86
CA SER A 167 -0.06 -13.81 6.20
C SER A 167 0.25 -13.87 7.69
N GLU A 168 1.52 -13.64 8.05
CA GLU A 168 1.93 -13.63 9.45
C GLU A 168 3.02 -12.63 9.81
N SER A 169 3.09 -12.27 11.09
CA SER A 169 4.17 -11.44 11.64
C SER A 169 4.28 -10.08 10.94
N ILE A 170 3.21 -9.29 11.06
CA ILE A 170 3.11 -7.96 10.44
C ILE A 170 2.98 -6.92 11.54
N THR A 171 3.85 -5.91 11.51
CA THR A 171 3.85 -4.82 12.49
C THR A 171 3.69 -3.46 11.82
N PHE A 172 2.73 -2.69 12.31
CA PHE A 172 2.55 -1.27 12.01
C PHE A 172 2.95 -0.46 13.24
N LYS A 173 3.86 0.50 13.09
CA LYS A 173 4.36 1.32 14.19
C LYS A 173 4.29 2.80 13.85
N SER A 174 3.63 3.58 14.70
CA SER A 174 3.53 5.03 14.52
C SER A 174 2.96 5.43 13.16
N CYS A 175 2.04 4.62 12.62
CA CYS A 175 1.37 4.88 11.35
C CYS A 175 0.11 5.73 11.55
N LEU A 176 -0.26 6.46 10.49
CA LEU A 176 -1.50 7.23 10.43
C LEU A 176 -2.38 6.68 9.31
N PHE A 177 -3.60 6.30 9.63
CA PHE A 177 -4.60 5.82 8.70
C PHE A 177 -5.78 6.79 8.71
N HIS A 178 -5.98 7.58 7.64
CA HIS A 178 -7.05 8.59 7.65
C HIS A 178 -7.85 8.77 6.37
N ASN A 179 -9.11 9.18 6.53
CA ASN A 179 -10.03 9.48 5.42
C ASN A 179 -10.28 8.30 4.45
N ASN A 180 -10.07 7.06 4.88
CA ASN A 180 -10.34 5.88 4.07
C ASN A 180 -11.83 5.51 4.16
N LYS A 181 -12.42 4.90 3.12
CA LYS A 181 -13.88 4.79 2.97
C LYS A 181 -14.39 3.39 2.59
N GLU A 182 -15.72 3.30 2.51
CA GLU A 182 -16.57 2.20 2.01
C GLU A 182 -16.67 0.93 2.88
N TYR A 183 -15.86 -0.09 2.63
CA TYR A 183 -16.21 -1.46 3.00
C TYR A 183 -15.57 -1.94 4.29
N TYR A 184 -14.32 -1.56 4.55
CA TYR A 184 -13.60 -1.94 5.77
C TYR A 184 -12.36 -1.06 5.98
N GLY A 185 -11.88 -0.95 7.22
CA GLY A 185 -10.54 -0.43 7.50
C GLY A 185 -9.49 -1.47 7.12
N VAL A 186 -9.39 -2.52 7.92
CA VAL A 186 -8.41 -3.60 7.77
C VAL A 186 -9.17 -4.90 7.57
N GLU A 187 -9.07 -5.47 6.37
CA GLU A 187 -9.61 -6.80 6.07
C GLU A 187 -8.55 -7.88 6.27
N ILE A 188 -8.89 -8.92 7.03
CA ILE A 188 -7.94 -9.92 7.49
C ILE A 188 -8.51 -11.32 7.29
N ARG A 189 -7.82 -12.15 6.52
CA ARG A 189 -8.26 -13.51 6.21
C ARG A 189 -7.11 -14.48 6.46
N ASN A 190 -7.30 -15.43 7.38
CA ASN A 190 -6.29 -16.44 7.71
C ASN A 190 -4.90 -15.82 8.00
N ALA A 191 -4.83 -14.86 8.93
CA ALA A 191 -3.58 -14.17 9.22
C ALA A 191 -3.35 -13.91 10.71
N GLN A 192 -2.12 -14.12 11.17
CA GLN A 192 -1.77 -14.14 12.60
C GLN A 192 -0.60 -13.21 12.95
N ASN A 193 -0.44 -12.93 14.24
CA ASN A 193 0.62 -12.07 14.77
C ASN A 193 0.66 -10.68 14.11
N ILE A 194 -0.50 -10.04 13.99
CA ILE A 194 -0.63 -8.69 13.44
C ILE A 194 -0.62 -7.67 14.59
N ILE A 195 0.27 -6.68 14.54
CA ILE A 195 0.42 -5.70 15.61
C ILE A 195 0.30 -4.29 15.04
N PHE A 196 -0.57 -3.47 15.64
CA PHE A 196 -0.61 -2.03 15.45
C PHE A 196 -0.16 -1.36 16.76
N ASP A 197 0.99 -0.69 16.77
CA ASP A 197 1.54 -0.02 17.94
C ASP A 197 1.67 1.48 17.70
N SER A 198 1.07 2.27 18.59
CA SER A 198 1.16 3.72 18.57
C SER A 198 0.62 4.33 17.28
N CYS A 199 -0.42 3.71 16.69
CA CYS A 199 -1.05 4.12 15.44
C CYS A 199 -2.23 5.07 15.69
N SER A 200 -2.59 5.83 14.65
CA SER A 200 -3.77 6.69 14.65
C SER A 200 -4.70 6.31 13.50
N PHE A 201 -5.95 6.03 13.80
CA PHE A 201 -7.03 5.77 12.85
C PHE A 201 -8.02 6.92 12.93
N MET A 202 -8.07 7.78 11.90
CA MET A 202 -8.81 9.03 11.94
C MET A 202 -9.77 9.20 10.75
N ASN A 203 -11.02 9.58 11.00
CA ASN A 203 -11.98 9.91 9.93
C ASN A 203 -12.19 8.78 8.90
N ASN A 204 -12.03 7.52 9.29
CA ASN A 204 -12.27 6.40 8.38
C ASN A 204 -13.74 5.98 8.42
N GLN A 205 -14.25 5.50 7.28
CA GLN A 205 -15.62 5.02 7.12
C GLN A 205 -15.65 3.49 6.96
N GLY A 206 -16.77 2.89 7.34
CA GLY A 206 -16.95 1.44 7.35
C GLY A 206 -16.40 0.75 8.61
N PRO A 207 -16.66 -0.56 8.79
CA PRO A 207 -16.12 -1.37 9.88
C PRO A 207 -14.59 -1.31 9.93
N MET A 208 -13.99 -1.07 11.09
CA MET A 208 -12.53 -0.87 11.16
C MET A 208 -11.74 -2.16 10.97
N PHE A 209 -12.22 -3.28 11.49
CA PHE A 209 -11.61 -4.59 11.33
C PHE A 209 -12.67 -5.56 10.81
N SER A 210 -12.34 -6.25 9.72
CA SER A 210 -13.20 -7.26 9.09
C SER A 210 -12.42 -8.55 8.93
N ASP A 211 -13.05 -9.69 9.20
CA ASP A 211 -12.45 -11.02 9.02
C ASP A 211 -12.76 -11.66 7.66
N GLY A 212 -13.47 -10.93 6.78
CA GLY A 212 -13.90 -11.42 5.47
C GLY A 212 -14.83 -12.64 5.52
N SER A 213 -15.36 -13.00 6.71
CA SER A 213 -16.02 -14.28 6.96
C SER A 213 -17.54 -14.21 6.81
N GLU A 214 -18.00 -14.03 5.58
CA GLU A 214 -19.30 -14.61 5.21
C GLU A 214 -19.16 -16.06 4.70
N TYR A 215 -17.94 -16.53 4.39
CA TYR A 215 -17.73 -17.76 3.61
C TYR A 215 -16.65 -18.74 4.11
N PHE A 216 -15.82 -18.38 5.09
CA PHE A 216 -14.72 -19.23 5.54
C PHE A 216 -14.81 -19.50 7.05
N GLY A 217 -14.62 -20.76 7.45
CA GLY A 217 -14.73 -21.23 8.84
C GLY A 217 -13.71 -20.59 9.79
N ALA A 218 -13.67 -21.07 11.04
CA ALA A 218 -12.91 -20.48 12.15
C ALA A 218 -11.55 -19.90 11.74
N SER A 219 -11.45 -18.58 11.70
CA SER A 219 -10.22 -17.87 11.33
C SER A 219 -9.22 -17.93 12.49
N GLN A 220 -7.94 -18.18 12.20
CA GLN A 220 -6.85 -18.07 13.18
C GLN A 220 -6.36 -16.62 13.31
N ASN A 221 -7.27 -15.67 13.10
CA ASN A 221 -6.91 -14.27 13.11
C ASN A 221 -6.49 -13.86 14.53
N SER A 222 -5.37 -13.13 14.63
CA SER A 222 -4.91 -12.55 15.89
C SER A 222 -4.31 -11.18 15.67
N ILE A 223 -4.98 -10.15 16.18
CA ILE A 223 -4.55 -8.77 16.06
C ILE A 223 -4.38 -8.18 17.45
N ILE A 224 -3.28 -7.48 17.66
CA ILE A 224 -3.06 -6.65 18.85
C ILE A 224 -2.96 -5.20 18.39
N VAL A 225 -3.86 -4.37 18.86
CA VAL A 225 -3.79 -2.92 18.69
C VAL A 225 -3.44 -2.33 20.04
N LYS A 226 -2.31 -1.64 20.13
CA LYS A 226 -1.83 -1.06 21.38
C LYS A 226 -1.39 0.39 21.24
N ASN A 227 -1.55 1.14 22.32
CA ASN A 227 -1.14 2.55 22.43
C ASN A 227 -1.72 3.44 21.31
N SER A 228 -2.84 3.03 20.72
CA SER A 228 -3.35 3.61 19.47
C SER A 228 -4.60 4.46 19.69
N ILE A 229 -4.84 5.39 18.79
CA ILE A 229 -5.95 6.33 18.86
C ILE A 229 -6.91 6.07 17.70
N PHE A 230 -8.19 5.94 18.02
CA PHE A 230 -9.30 5.95 17.06
C PHE A 230 -10.06 7.25 17.28
N SER A 231 -10.17 8.08 16.25
CA SER A 231 -10.86 9.36 16.34
C SER A 231 -11.79 9.57 15.14
N SER A 232 -13.05 9.89 15.40
CA SER A 232 -13.98 10.33 14.35
C SER A 232 -14.18 9.31 13.22
N ASN A 233 -13.99 8.01 13.51
CA ASN A 233 -14.32 6.94 12.57
C ASN A 233 -15.83 6.64 12.63
N THR A 234 -16.42 6.16 11.54
CA THR A 234 -17.85 5.84 11.52
C THR A 234 -18.18 4.53 12.24
N ASP A 235 -17.22 3.62 12.36
CA ASP A 235 -17.39 2.40 13.15
C ASP A 235 -17.41 2.77 14.65
N THR A 236 -18.59 2.64 15.25
CA THR A 236 -18.82 2.91 16.67
C THR A 236 -18.63 1.67 17.54
N ASN A 237 -18.44 0.49 16.94
CA ASN A 237 -18.35 -0.81 17.61
C ASN A 237 -16.96 -1.46 17.49
N ILE A 238 -15.92 -0.70 17.13
CA ILE A 238 -14.54 -1.18 16.93
C ILE A 238 -14.06 -2.09 18.07
N GLN A 239 -14.41 -1.77 19.32
CA GLN A 239 -14.01 -2.52 20.51
C GLN A 239 -14.55 -3.96 20.57
N ASN A 240 -15.63 -4.25 19.83
CA ASN A 240 -16.24 -5.57 19.74
C ASN A 240 -15.72 -6.38 18.53
N SER A 241 -14.72 -5.87 17.81
CA SER A 241 -14.15 -6.56 16.66
C SER A 241 -13.61 -7.92 17.08
N PRO A 242 -14.09 -9.02 16.50
CA PRO A 242 -13.62 -10.35 16.87
C PRO A 242 -12.13 -10.47 16.51
N HIS A 243 -11.39 -11.28 17.26
CA HIS A 243 -9.97 -11.53 17.02
C HIS A 243 -9.03 -10.33 17.23
N VAL A 244 -9.54 -9.20 17.73
CA VAL A 244 -8.76 -7.99 18.02
C VAL A 244 -8.64 -7.77 19.52
N THR A 245 -7.42 -7.68 20.00
CA THR A 245 -7.11 -7.28 21.37
C THR A 245 -6.67 -5.83 21.39
N PHE A 246 -7.34 -4.99 22.18
CA PHE A 246 -6.99 -3.59 22.36
C PHE A 246 -6.28 -3.36 23.69
N GLU A 247 -5.15 -2.67 23.68
CA GLU A 247 -4.33 -2.36 24.86
C GLU A 247 -4.00 -0.87 24.91
N ASN A 248 -4.39 -0.17 25.97
CA ASN A 248 -4.10 1.27 26.12
C ASN A 248 -4.56 2.12 24.91
N CYS A 249 -5.67 1.73 24.28
CA CYS A 249 -6.25 2.46 23.16
C CYS A 249 -7.21 3.56 23.61
N THR A 250 -7.26 4.65 22.85
CA THR A 250 -8.20 5.74 23.07
C THR A 250 -9.19 5.80 21.91
N PHE A 251 -10.49 5.91 22.22
CA PHE A 251 -11.57 5.97 21.24
C PHE A 251 -12.32 7.30 21.43
N LYS A 252 -12.40 8.12 20.38
CA LYS A 252 -12.96 9.48 20.39
C LYS A 252 -13.88 9.74 19.21
#